data_AF-A0A4R8TCL0-F1
#
_entry.id   AF-A0A4R8TCL0-F1
#
_cell.length_a   1.000
_cell.length_b   1.000
_cell.length_c   1.000
_cell.angle_alpha   90.00
_cell.angle_beta   90.00
_cell.angle_gamma   90.00
#
_symmetry.space_group_name_H-M   'P 1'
#
loop_
_entity.id
_entity.type
_entity.pdbx_description
1 polymer ?
#
loop_
_entity_poly.entity_id
_entity_poly.type
_entity_poly.pdbx_seq_one_letter_code
_entity_poly.pdbx_strand_id
1 'polypeptide(L)'
;MSASRLTVGFVASLFIFFVIDWFLRARKKSNRPPLPPGPKGLPLVGNMNDLPRPTEFGAHHWLKHRDLYGPISSITVMGQTLVIINDPLIAFEILEKRSSEFSSRPSLVFAGELVGWKYATGGLEYNDTLRLHRKAFARILGTKATAARYDTLQEAEVGHFLLHVLDNPQKLTEHIAKEAGSVILNITYGYNTEQFQKDPLLSKMNEATEHFAYAATPGAFLVDTFPMLRYVPEWFPGASWKKLAKKWAFELRDTVETSYKFVEDQLAEGKPPASYLSHAIESSKNTPEDLHNNKWTAASLFSGGSDTVLSNLLVFGSDCMNGN
;
A
#
# COMPACT_ATOMS: atom_id res chain seq x y z
N MET A 1 -34.99 39.02 -18.07
CA MET A 1 -33.79 38.95 -18.95
C MET A 1 -32.47 39.04 -18.15
N SER A 2 -32.29 38.33 -17.04
CA SER A 2 -31.13 38.56 -16.14
C SER A 2 -30.27 37.32 -15.83
N ALA A 3 -30.85 36.12 -15.71
CA ALA A 3 -30.06 34.93 -15.34
C ALA A 3 -29.22 34.35 -16.50
N SER A 4 -29.73 34.34 -17.73
CA SER A 4 -29.06 33.68 -18.87
C SER A 4 -27.84 34.44 -19.39
N ARG A 5 -27.80 35.77 -19.26
CA ARG A 5 -26.65 36.58 -19.71
C ARG A 5 -25.46 36.48 -18.74
N LEU A 6 -25.75 36.37 -17.44
CA LEU A 6 -24.74 36.18 -16.40
C LEU A 6 -24.10 34.79 -16.49
N THR A 7 -24.89 33.74 -16.74
CA THR A 7 -24.34 32.39 -16.94
C THR A 7 -23.49 32.30 -18.20
N VAL A 8 -23.91 32.90 -19.31
CA VAL A 8 -23.12 32.95 -20.56
C VAL A 8 -21.81 33.73 -20.36
N GLY A 9 -21.85 34.88 -19.68
CA GLY A 9 -20.65 35.66 -19.36
C GLY A 9 -19.66 34.91 -18.48
N PHE A 10 -20.16 34.19 -17.46
CA PHE A 10 -19.33 33.37 -16.58
C PHE A 10 -18.67 32.19 -17.31
N VAL A 11 -19.42 31.46 -18.14
CA VAL A 11 -18.88 30.37 -18.97
C VAL A 11 -17.85 30.88 -19.98
N ALA A 12 -18.12 32.01 -20.64
CA ALA A 12 -17.17 32.63 -21.55
C ALA A 12 -15.87 33.06 -20.82
N SER A 13 -15.98 33.57 -19.59
CA SER A 13 -14.82 34.00 -18.79
C SER A 13 -13.98 32.80 -18.34
N LEU A 14 -14.62 31.70 -17.92
CA LEU A 14 -13.93 30.44 -17.63
C LEU A 14 -13.25 29.85 -18.87
N PHE A 15 -13.89 29.93 -20.03
CA PHE A 15 -13.31 29.46 -21.29
C PHE A 15 -12.11 30.30 -21.72
N ILE A 16 -12.18 31.63 -21.61
CA ILE A 16 -11.06 32.52 -21.92
C ILE A 16 -9.90 32.28 -20.95
N PHE A 17 -10.19 32.16 -19.64
CA PHE A 17 -9.18 31.81 -18.65
C PHE A 17 -8.53 30.46 -18.96
N PHE A 18 -9.32 29.46 -19.37
CA PHE A 18 -8.84 28.15 -19.80
C PHE A 18 -7.90 28.24 -21.02
N VAL A 19 -8.28 28.99 -22.06
CA VAL A 19 -7.45 29.16 -23.26
C VAL A 19 -6.14 29.87 -22.92
N ILE A 20 -6.19 30.92 -22.08
CA ILE A 20 -5.00 31.65 -21.64
C ILE A 20 -4.08 30.75 -20.82
N ASP A 21 -4.60 30.03 -19.84
CA ASP A 21 -3.84 29.11 -19.01
C ASP A 21 -3.23 27.95 -19.81
N TRP A 22 -3.98 27.37 -20.75
CA TRP A 22 -3.48 26.36 -21.69
C TRP A 22 -2.33 26.92 -22.53
N PHE A 23 -2.48 28.12 -23.08
CA PHE A 23 -1.46 28.76 -23.90
C PHE A 23 -0.20 29.09 -23.08
N LEU A 24 -0.36 29.54 -21.84
CA LEU A 24 0.74 29.83 -20.92
C LEU A 24 1.49 28.57 -20.50
N ARG A 25 0.79 27.45 -20.27
CA ARG A 25 1.43 26.15 -19.98
C ARG A 25 2.14 25.57 -21.20
N ALA A 26 1.53 25.68 -22.38
CA ALA A 26 2.14 25.24 -23.64
C ALA A 26 3.39 26.06 -24.00
N ARG A 27 3.42 27.36 -23.63
CA ARG A 27 4.52 28.27 -23.91
C ARG A 27 5.63 28.22 -22.85
N LYS A 28 5.39 27.66 -21.67
CA LYS A 28 6.45 27.31 -20.72
C LYS A 28 7.30 26.21 -21.33
N LYS A 29 8.33 26.61 -22.09
CA LYS A 29 9.48 25.75 -22.43
C LYS A 29 10.07 25.28 -21.12
N SER A 30 9.64 24.10 -20.68
CA SER A 30 10.28 23.43 -19.58
C SER A 30 11.68 23.08 -20.05
N ASN A 31 12.73 23.56 -19.37
CA ASN A 31 14.11 23.11 -19.60
C ASN A 31 14.32 21.63 -19.18
N ARG A 32 13.24 20.86 -19.08
CA ARG A 32 13.24 19.46 -18.71
C ARG A 32 13.56 18.63 -19.96
N PRO A 33 14.34 17.57 -19.81
CA PRO A 33 14.54 16.61 -20.88
C PRO A 33 13.17 16.08 -21.37
N PRO A 34 13.08 15.67 -22.64
CA PRO A 34 11.86 15.07 -23.16
C PRO A 34 11.48 13.85 -22.34
N LEU A 35 10.17 13.66 -22.13
CA LEU A 35 9.66 12.44 -21.50
C LEU A 35 9.87 11.23 -22.43
N PRO A 36 9.93 10.00 -21.87
CA PRO A 36 9.86 8.78 -22.66
C PRO A 36 8.64 8.78 -23.60
N PRO A 37 8.71 8.06 -24.74
CA PRO A 37 7.63 8.01 -25.72
C PRO A 37 6.31 7.47 -25.11
N GLY A 38 5.18 7.81 -25.72
CA GLY A 38 3.87 7.36 -25.24
C GLY A 38 2.70 7.94 -26.01
N PRO A 39 1.46 7.51 -25.68
CA PRO A 39 0.25 8.03 -26.32
C PRO A 39 0.10 9.53 -26.04
N LYS A 40 -0.40 10.27 -27.04
CA LYS A 40 -0.68 11.70 -26.87
C LYS A 40 -1.91 11.89 -26.00
N GLY A 41 -1.72 12.44 -24.80
CA GLY A 41 -2.81 12.76 -23.89
C GLY A 41 -3.70 13.90 -24.39
N LEU A 42 -4.95 13.92 -23.94
CA LEU A 42 -5.88 15.02 -24.19
C LEU A 42 -5.47 16.29 -23.42
N PRO A 43 -5.86 17.49 -23.88
CA PRO A 43 -5.63 18.72 -23.13
C PRO A 43 -6.20 18.62 -21.70
N LEU A 44 -5.46 19.13 -20.71
CA LEU A 44 -5.79 19.15 -19.28
C LEU A 44 -5.80 17.78 -18.58
N VAL A 45 -6.56 16.81 -19.09
CA VAL A 45 -6.74 15.50 -18.45
C VAL A 45 -5.64 14.50 -18.77
N GLY A 46 -4.94 14.71 -19.89
CA GLY A 46 -3.90 13.83 -20.37
C GLY A 46 -4.43 12.47 -20.81
N ASN A 47 -3.75 11.40 -20.40
CA ASN A 47 -3.93 10.01 -20.78
C ASN A 47 -4.91 9.25 -19.86
N MET A 48 -5.94 9.94 -19.32
CA MET A 48 -6.89 9.32 -18.39
C MET A 48 -7.56 8.06 -18.97
N ASN A 49 -7.85 8.09 -20.27
CA ASN A 49 -8.48 6.97 -20.99
C ASN A 49 -7.50 5.84 -21.33
N ASP A 50 -6.19 6.04 -21.11
CA ASP A 50 -5.16 5.04 -21.33
C ASP A 50 -4.82 4.28 -20.03
N LEU A 51 -5.52 4.54 -18.92
CA LEU A 51 -5.40 3.76 -17.70
C LEU A 51 -6.08 2.38 -17.86
N PRO A 52 -5.56 1.32 -17.22
CA PRO A 52 -6.20 0.02 -17.21
C PRO A 52 -7.57 0.11 -16.55
N ARG A 53 -8.52 -0.69 -17.03
CA ARG A 53 -9.82 -0.83 -16.37
C ARG A 53 -9.63 -1.61 -15.06
N PRO A 54 -10.47 -1.38 -14.04
CA PRO A 54 -10.39 -2.13 -12.77
C PRO A 54 -10.48 -3.65 -12.93
N THR A 55 -11.11 -4.15 -14.01
CA THR A 55 -11.26 -5.57 -14.29
C THR A 55 -10.09 -6.17 -15.09
N GLU A 56 -9.12 -5.36 -15.53
CA GLU A 56 -7.98 -5.81 -16.31
C GLU A 56 -6.75 -5.95 -15.42
N PHE A 57 -5.99 -7.03 -15.60
CA PHE A 57 -4.71 -7.18 -14.92
C PHE A 57 -3.73 -6.12 -15.45
N GLY A 58 -3.40 -5.13 -14.61
CA GLY A 58 -2.64 -3.96 -15.02
C GLY A 58 -1.32 -4.28 -15.72
N ALA A 59 -0.63 -5.35 -15.34
CA ALA A 59 0.62 -5.75 -16.01
C ALA A 59 0.40 -6.12 -17.48
N HIS A 60 -0.69 -6.81 -17.84
CA HIS A 60 -1.02 -7.10 -19.24
C HIS A 60 -1.33 -5.84 -20.03
N HIS A 61 -2.01 -4.87 -19.41
CA HIS A 61 -2.29 -3.59 -20.04
C HIS A 61 -0.98 -2.83 -20.34
N TRP A 62 -0.11 -2.69 -19.35
CA TRP A 62 1.17 -1.97 -19.48
C TRP A 62 2.18 -2.70 -20.35
N LEU A 63 2.10 -4.02 -20.48
CA LEU A 63 2.97 -4.78 -21.38
C LEU A 63 2.77 -4.35 -22.85
N LYS A 64 1.55 -4.00 -23.27
CA LYS A 64 1.25 -3.50 -24.62
C LYS A 64 2.06 -2.25 -24.99
N HIS A 65 2.46 -1.45 -23.99
CA HIS A 65 3.29 -0.27 -24.23
C HIS A 65 4.69 -0.64 -24.73
N ARG A 66 5.20 -1.83 -24.37
CA ARG A 66 6.50 -2.31 -24.84
C ARG A 66 6.53 -2.36 -26.36
N ASP A 67 5.50 -2.95 -26.97
CA ASP A 67 5.43 -3.17 -28.41
C ASP A 67 5.16 -1.86 -29.17
N LEU A 68 4.41 -0.94 -28.55
CA LEU A 68 4.01 0.33 -29.16
C LEU A 68 5.06 1.45 -29.04
N TYR A 69 5.76 1.52 -27.91
CA TYR A 69 6.60 2.67 -27.55
C TYR A 69 8.04 2.27 -27.15
N GLY A 70 8.32 0.97 -27.03
CA GLY A 70 9.65 0.46 -26.71
C GLY A 70 9.86 0.17 -25.22
N PRO A 71 11.13 0.00 -24.79
CA PRO A 71 11.48 -0.52 -23.47
C PRO A 71 11.11 0.39 -22.29
N ILE A 72 10.94 1.69 -22.56
CA ILE A 72 10.50 2.69 -21.60
C ILE A 72 9.47 3.59 -22.26
N SER A 73 8.36 3.83 -21.59
CA SER A 73 7.28 4.70 -22.08
C SER A 73 6.73 5.57 -20.96
N SER A 74 5.91 6.56 -21.31
CA SER A 74 5.24 7.38 -20.31
C SER A 74 3.82 7.76 -20.70
N ILE A 75 3.00 8.01 -19.69
CA ILE A 75 1.71 8.66 -19.81
C ILE A 75 1.62 9.78 -18.78
N THR A 76 0.79 10.78 -19.03
CA THR A 76 0.51 11.84 -18.04
C THR A 76 -0.96 11.88 -17.77
N VAL A 77 -1.38 11.67 -16.52
CA VAL A 77 -2.77 11.74 -16.08
C VAL A 77 -2.91 12.89 -15.11
N MET A 78 -3.73 13.88 -15.44
CA MET A 78 -3.96 15.06 -14.58
C MET A 78 -2.69 15.75 -14.05
N GLY A 79 -1.65 15.81 -14.89
CA GLY A 79 -0.37 16.45 -14.55
C GLY A 79 0.60 15.55 -13.76
N GLN A 80 0.19 14.33 -13.40
CA GLN A 80 1.08 13.30 -12.86
C GLN A 80 1.61 12.42 -14.00
N THR A 81 2.92 12.36 -14.16
CA THR A 81 3.56 11.51 -15.17
C THR A 81 3.86 10.14 -14.58
N LEU A 82 3.35 9.10 -15.23
CA LEU A 82 3.69 7.70 -14.96
C LEU A 82 4.71 7.28 -16.01
N VAL A 83 5.85 6.75 -15.57
CA VAL A 83 6.87 6.17 -16.44
C VAL A 83 6.78 4.65 -16.31
N ILE A 84 6.56 3.96 -17.43
CA ILE A 84 6.39 2.53 -17.52
C ILE A 84 7.70 1.93 -18.04
N ILE A 85 8.26 0.97 -17.29
CA ILE A 85 9.50 0.29 -17.63
C ILE A 85 9.17 -1.16 -17.97
N ASN A 86 9.46 -1.56 -19.21
CA ASN A 86 9.22 -2.90 -19.75
C ASN A 86 10.52 -3.63 -20.13
N ASP A 87 11.68 -3.11 -19.69
CA ASP A 87 13.00 -3.70 -19.91
C ASP A 87 13.68 -4.03 -18.58
N PRO A 88 14.19 -5.26 -18.39
CA PRO A 88 14.76 -5.70 -17.14
C PRO A 88 16.08 -5.01 -16.79
N LEU A 89 16.89 -4.61 -17.78
CA LEU A 89 18.16 -3.92 -17.53
C LEU A 89 17.90 -2.49 -17.05
N ILE A 90 16.92 -1.79 -17.65
CA ILE A 90 16.47 -0.48 -17.18
C ILE A 90 15.88 -0.58 -15.78
N ALA A 91 15.05 -1.60 -15.52
CA ALA A 91 14.48 -1.84 -14.20
C ALA A 91 15.58 -2.06 -13.15
N PHE A 92 16.59 -2.88 -13.46
CA PHE A 92 17.73 -3.12 -12.57
C PHE A 92 18.56 -1.85 -12.31
N GLU A 93 18.83 -1.06 -13.35
CA GLU A 93 19.55 0.21 -13.22
C GLU A 93 18.84 1.18 -12.25
N ILE A 94 17.51 1.28 -12.36
CA ILE A 94 16.70 2.20 -11.55
C ILE A 94 16.48 1.68 -10.13
N LEU A 95 16.12 0.41 -9.98
CA LEU A 95 15.71 -0.18 -8.71
C LEU A 95 16.88 -0.60 -7.83
N GLU A 96 18.03 -0.96 -8.41
CA GLU A 96 19.21 -1.42 -7.66
C GLU A 96 20.28 -0.32 -7.61
N LYS A 97 20.88 -0.01 -8.77
CA LYS A 97 22.05 0.87 -8.84
C LYS A 97 21.74 2.33 -8.47
N ARG A 98 20.53 2.79 -8.79
CA ARG A 98 20.05 4.16 -8.50
C ARG A 98 18.91 4.17 -7.49
N SER A 99 18.84 3.14 -6.64
CA SER A 99 17.80 2.98 -5.62
C SER A 99 17.64 4.23 -4.74
N SER A 100 18.72 4.90 -4.35
CA SER A 100 18.65 6.11 -3.52
C SER A 100 17.97 7.31 -4.20
N GLU A 101 17.89 7.33 -5.53
CA GLU A 101 17.23 8.40 -6.30
C GLU A 101 15.74 8.09 -6.55
N PHE A 102 15.37 6.82 -6.70
CA PHE A 102 14.03 6.39 -7.12
C PHE A 102 13.23 5.62 -6.06
N SER A 103 13.73 5.52 -4.81
CA SER A 103 13.06 4.75 -3.76
C SER A 103 11.90 5.47 -3.07
N SER A 104 11.70 6.77 -3.30
CA SER A 104 10.57 7.51 -2.73
C SER A 104 9.23 7.01 -3.28
N ARG A 105 8.18 7.11 -2.47
CA ARG A 105 6.83 6.67 -2.82
C ARG A 105 5.94 7.85 -3.20
N PRO A 106 5.08 7.73 -4.23
CA PRO A 106 4.08 8.76 -4.51
C PRO A 106 3.09 8.84 -3.34
N SER A 107 2.67 10.06 -3.00
CA SER A 107 1.64 10.26 -1.96
C SER A 107 0.29 9.72 -2.45
N LEU A 108 -0.24 8.74 -1.71
CA LEU A 108 -1.63 8.29 -1.84
C LEU A 108 -2.46 9.20 -0.93
N VAL A 109 -3.31 10.04 -1.50
CA VAL A 109 -4.08 11.03 -0.72
C VAL A 109 -5.10 10.30 0.16
N PHE A 110 -5.81 9.31 -0.38
CA PHE A 110 -6.79 8.57 0.41
C PHE A 110 -6.11 7.64 1.43
N ALA A 111 -5.39 6.63 0.96
CA ALA A 111 -4.78 5.61 1.83
C ALA A 111 -3.68 6.20 2.73
N GLY A 112 -2.81 7.05 2.17
CA GLY A 112 -1.66 7.61 2.87
C GLY A 112 -2.05 8.76 3.80
N GLU A 113 -2.54 9.87 3.24
CA GLU A 113 -2.77 11.11 4.00
C GLU A 113 -4.01 11.06 4.91
N LEU A 114 -5.12 10.50 4.42
CA LEU A 114 -6.38 10.53 5.16
C LEU A 114 -6.55 9.34 6.09
N VAL A 115 -6.17 8.14 5.65
CA VAL A 115 -6.27 6.91 6.46
C VAL A 115 -5.05 6.75 7.38
N GLY A 116 -3.85 7.09 6.91
CA GLY A 116 -2.62 7.07 7.72
C GLY A 116 -1.58 6.04 7.30
N TRP A 117 -1.76 5.33 6.19
CA TRP A 117 -0.79 4.33 5.72
C TRP A 117 0.56 4.92 5.28
N LYS A 118 0.68 6.25 5.18
CA LYS A 118 1.95 6.94 4.89
C LYS A 118 3.04 6.69 5.94
N TYR A 119 2.67 6.28 7.15
CA TYR A 119 3.60 5.95 8.22
C TYR A 119 4.10 4.50 8.15
N ALA A 120 3.37 3.62 7.47
CA ALA A 120 3.84 2.26 7.21
C ALA A 120 5.01 2.28 6.21
N THR A 121 5.89 1.30 6.30
CA THR A 121 7.14 1.25 5.54
C THR A 121 6.94 1.34 4.02
N GLY A 122 5.85 0.77 3.50
CA GLY A 122 5.51 0.85 2.08
C GLY A 122 5.04 2.22 1.60
N GLY A 123 4.65 3.12 2.52
CA GLY A 123 4.20 4.48 2.25
C GLY A 123 5.21 5.58 2.59
N LEU A 124 6.36 5.23 3.18
CA LEU A 124 7.40 6.20 3.52
C LEU A 124 8.14 6.73 2.28
N GLU A 125 8.52 8.00 2.35
CA GLU A 125 9.50 8.59 1.44
C GLU A 125 10.91 8.04 1.71
N TYR A 126 11.82 8.19 0.74
CA TYR A 126 13.21 7.79 0.97
C TYR A 126 13.92 8.78 1.88
N ASN A 127 13.93 8.46 3.17
CA ASN A 127 14.55 9.23 4.25
C ASN A 127 15.16 8.29 5.32
N ASP A 128 15.68 8.86 6.40
CA ASP A 128 16.29 8.08 7.48
C ASP A 128 15.29 7.16 8.21
N THR A 129 14.01 7.53 8.26
CA THR A 129 12.94 6.68 8.80
C THR A 129 12.78 5.40 7.99
N LEU A 130 12.72 5.48 6.65
CA LEU A 130 12.65 4.29 5.79
C LEU A 130 13.90 3.41 5.96
N ARG A 131 15.09 4.02 6.06
CA ARG A 131 16.34 3.28 6.30
C ARG A 131 16.33 2.58 7.66
N LEU A 132 15.77 3.23 8.68
CA LEU A 132 15.59 2.66 10.02
C LEU A 132 14.65 1.44 9.97
N HIS A 133 13.50 1.55 9.32
CA HIS A 133 12.55 0.45 9.14
C HIS A 133 13.21 -0.74 8.43
N ARG A 134 13.90 -0.48 7.31
CA ARG A 134 14.61 -1.52 6.53
C ARG A 134 15.71 -2.21 7.35
N LYS A 135 16.46 -1.44 8.14
CA LYS A 135 17.47 -1.98 9.06
C LYS A 135 16.85 -2.87 10.13
N ALA A 136 15.69 -2.49 10.66
CA ALA A 136 14.96 -3.30 11.62
C ALA A 136 14.52 -4.64 11.01
N PHE A 137 13.98 -4.63 9.80
CA PHE A 137 13.57 -5.86 9.10
C PHE A 137 14.75 -6.76 8.76
N ALA A 138 15.87 -6.19 8.30
CA ALA A 138 17.07 -6.95 7.99
C ALA A 138 17.64 -7.70 9.21
N ARG A 139 17.41 -7.22 10.44
CA ARG A 139 17.86 -7.90 11.66
C ARG A 139 17.09 -9.19 11.97
N ILE A 140 15.81 -9.23 11.61
CA ILE A 140 14.94 -10.38 11.89
C ILE A 140 14.86 -11.35 10.70
N LEU A 141 14.86 -10.83 9.47
CA LEU A 141 14.59 -11.60 8.25
C LEU A 141 15.68 -11.47 7.17
N GLY A 142 16.76 -10.72 7.43
CA GLY A 142 17.75 -10.39 6.39
C GLY A 142 18.72 -11.50 6.01
N THR A 143 18.79 -12.59 6.78
CA THR A 143 19.65 -13.74 6.48
C THR A 143 18.90 -15.05 6.65
N LYS A 144 19.38 -16.11 5.99
CA LYS A 144 18.85 -17.47 6.20
C LYS A 144 18.91 -17.88 7.68
N ALA A 145 19.99 -17.54 8.37
CA ALA A 145 20.18 -17.90 9.78
C ALA A 145 19.21 -17.17 10.74
N THR A 146 18.85 -15.91 10.44
CA THR A 146 17.87 -15.18 11.24
C THR A 146 16.45 -15.66 10.94
N ALA A 147 16.15 -15.96 9.68
CA ALA A 147 14.85 -16.50 9.27
C ALA A 147 14.58 -17.92 9.83
N ALA A 148 15.60 -18.79 9.84
CA ALA A 148 15.49 -20.17 10.33
C ALA A 148 15.10 -20.28 11.82
N ARG A 149 15.18 -19.19 12.59
CA ARG A 149 14.71 -19.14 13.99
C ARG A 149 13.20 -19.32 14.11
N TYR A 150 12.47 -19.15 13.02
CA TYR A 150 11.02 -19.26 12.96
C TYR A 150 10.55 -20.61 12.39
N ASP A 151 11.46 -21.54 12.07
CA ASP A 151 11.12 -22.83 11.45
C ASP A 151 10.16 -23.65 12.34
N THR A 152 10.46 -23.77 13.64
CA THR A 152 9.58 -24.48 14.58
C THR A 152 8.21 -23.84 14.73
N LEU A 153 8.12 -22.50 14.64
CA LEU A 153 6.85 -21.79 14.66
C LEU A 153 6.04 -22.10 13.39
N GLN A 154 6.67 -22.07 12.22
CA GLN A 154 6.03 -22.40 10.96
C GLN A 154 5.56 -23.87 10.95
N GLU A 155 6.38 -24.81 11.41
CA GLU A 155 6.01 -26.23 11.51
C GLU A 155 4.77 -26.43 12.41
N ALA A 156 4.70 -25.73 13.54
CA ALA A 156 3.55 -25.78 14.44
C ALA A 156 2.28 -25.23 13.78
N GLU A 157 2.35 -24.07 13.13
CA GLU A 157 1.19 -23.46 12.45
C GLU A 157 0.76 -24.26 11.20
N VAL A 158 1.70 -24.89 10.49
CA VAL A 158 1.38 -25.88 9.45
C VAL A 158 0.60 -27.07 10.03
N GLY A 159 0.96 -27.54 11.22
CA GLY A 159 0.20 -28.57 11.93
C GLY A 159 -1.25 -28.16 12.19
N HIS A 160 -1.49 -26.95 12.70
CA HIS A 160 -2.84 -26.42 12.88
C HIS A 160 -3.59 -26.25 11.55
N PHE A 161 -2.92 -25.72 10.53
CA PHE A 161 -3.46 -25.59 9.18
C PHE A 161 -3.96 -26.93 8.63
N LEU A 162 -3.16 -28.00 8.75
CA LEU A 162 -3.55 -29.33 8.28
C LEU A 162 -4.77 -29.87 9.03
N LEU A 163 -4.88 -29.62 10.35
CA LEU A 163 -6.07 -29.97 11.12
C LEU A 163 -7.32 -29.21 10.65
N HIS A 164 -7.19 -27.90 10.38
CA HIS A 164 -8.30 -27.09 9.87
C HIS A 164 -8.75 -27.53 8.47
N VAL A 165 -7.80 -27.88 7.58
CA VAL A 165 -8.11 -28.43 6.25
C VAL A 165 -8.76 -29.81 6.35
N LEU A 166 -8.34 -30.65 7.29
CA LEU A 166 -8.94 -31.97 7.51
C LEU A 166 -10.41 -31.85 7.98
N ASP A 167 -10.70 -30.89 8.86
CA ASP A 167 -12.06 -30.66 9.38
C ASP A 167 -12.97 -29.98 8.36
N ASN A 168 -12.48 -28.97 7.66
CA ASN A 168 -13.28 -28.20 6.68
C ASN A 168 -12.44 -27.79 5.45
N PRO A 169 -12.25 -28.69 4.48
CA PRO A 169 -11.39 -28.43 3.32
C PRO A 169 -11.96 -27.36 2.37
N GLN A 170 -13.27 -27.07 2.44
CA GLN A 170 -13.92 -26.06 1.58
C GLN A 170 -13.48 -24.63 1.93
N LYS A 171 -12.87 -24.43 3.10
CA LYS A 171 -12.38 -23.14 3.62
C LYS A 171 -10.89 -22.93 3.45
N LEU A 172 -10.26 -23.61 2.47
CA LEU A 172 -8.81 -23.58 2.24
C LEU A 172 -8.21 -22.16 2.28
N THR A 173 -8.82 -21.19 1.59
CA THR A 173 -8.35 -19.79 1.58
C THR A 173 -8.37 -19.15 2.98
N GLU A 174 -9.43 -19.37 3.76
CA GLU A 174 -9.53 -18.87 5.13
C GLU A 174 -8.45 -19.50 6.02
N HIS A 175 -8.16 -20.80 5.82
CA HIS A 175 -7.15 -21.53 6.59
C HIS A 175 -5.73 -21.05 6.27
N ILE A 176 -5.42 -20.81 4.99
CA ILE A 176 -4.13 -20.23 4.58
C ILE A 176 -3.98 -18.81 5.14
N ALA A 177 -5.03 -17.99 5.03
CA ALA A 177 -5.00 -16.62 5.54
C ALA A 177 -4.79 -16.57 7.05
N LYS A 178 -5.40 -17.54 7.77
CA LYS A 178 -5.18 -17.72 9.20
C LYS A 178 -3.74 -18.11 9.50
N GLU A 179 -3.21 -19.15 8.87
CA GLU A 179 -1.84 -19.63 9.09
C GLU A 179 -0.80 -18.54 8.84
N ALA A 180 -0.84 -17.90 7.66
CA ALA A 180 0.08 -16.82 7.30
C ALA A 180 0.02 -15.65 8.30
N GLY A 181 -1.21 -15.29 8.69
CA GLY A 181 -1.48 -14.27 9.69
C GLY A 181 -0.96 -14.63 11.09
N SER A 182 -1.19 -15.86 11.55
CA SER A 182 -0.74 -16.37 12.84
C SER A 182 0.78 -16.38 12.96
N VAL A 183 1.48 -16.85 11.93
CA VAL A 183 2.95 -16.87 11.89
C VAL A 183 3.50 -15.45 12.02
N ILE A 184 3.06 -14.51 11.17
CA ILE A 184 3.63 -13.16 11.20
C ILE A 184 3.23 -12.37 12.45
N LEU A 185 2.03 -12.62 13.00
CA LEU A 185 1.56 -11.99 14.23
C LEU A 185 2.38 -12.47 15.43
N ASN A 186 2.74 -13.76 15.48
CA ASN A 186 3.63 -14.31 16.48
C ASN A 186 5.06 -13.74 16.33
N ILE A 187 5.64 -13.74 15.12
CA ILE A 187 6.97 -13.16 14.89
C ILE A 187 7.03 -11.69 15.34
N THR A 188 5.99 -10.92 15.03
CA THR A 188 5.97 -9.48 15.22
C THR A 188 5.66 -9.08 16.66
N TYR A 189 4.61 -9.68 17.26
CA TYR A 189 4.08 -9.29 18.58
C TYR A 189 4.22 -10.38 19.64
N GLY A 190 4.54 -11.62 19.25
CA GLY A 190 4.59 -12.78 20.14
C GLY A 190 3.21 -13.19 20.63
N TYR A 191 2.20 -12.88 19.81
CA TYR A 191 0.82 -13.20 20.07
C TYR A 191 0.48 -14.58 19.50
N ASN A 192 -0.03 -15.46 20.36
CA ASN A 192 -0.55 -16.76 19.93
C ASN A 192 -2.02 -16.58 19.58
N THR A 193 -2.35 -16.81 18.31
CA THR A 193 -3.74 -16.68 17.83
C THR A 193 -4.62 -17.79 18.34
N GLU A 194 -5.89 -17.46 18.58
CA GLU A 194 -6.95 -18.44 18.80
C GLU A 194 -7.06 -19.37 17.59
N GLN A 195 -6.98 -20.69 17.82
CA GLN A 195 -6.84 -21.70 16.78
C GLN A 195 -8.18 -22.15 16.20
N PHE A 196 -9.23 -22.27 17.01
CA PHE A 196 -10.50 -22.85 16.56
C PHE A 196 -11.61 -21.82 16.35
N GLN A 197 -11.45 -20.61 16.89
CA GLN A 197 -12.40 -19.51 16.72
C GLN A 197 -11.79 -18.34 15.95
N LYS A 198 -12.63 -17.33 15.70
CA LYS A 198 -12.20 -16.08 15.08
C LYS A 198 -11.37 -15.28 16.08
N ASP A 199 -10.08 -15.17 15.80
CA ASP A 199 -9.16 -14.40 16.63
C ASP A 199 -9.41 -12.88 16.48
N PRO A 200 -9.68 -12.14 17.57
CA PRO A 200 -10.03 -10.73 17.48
C PRO A 200 -8.92 -9.84 16.92
N LEU A 201 -7.66 -10.08 17.31
CA LEU A 201 -6.54 -9.23 16.91
C LEU A 201 -6.18 -9.51 15.46
N LEU A 202 -6.03 -10.77 15.08
CA LEU A 202 -5.75 -11.18 13.71
C LEU A 202 -6.83 -10.65 12.75
N SER A 203 -8.11 -10.79 13.11
CA SER A 203 -9.22 -10.30 12.29
C SER A 203 -9.15 -8.80 12.05
N LYS A 204 -8.86 -8.04 13.09
CA LYS A 204 -8.74 -6.58 13.03
C LYS A 204 -7.57 -6.15 12.14
N MET A 205 -6.44 -6.84 12.25
CA MET A 205 -5.26 -6.55 11.42
C MET A 205 -5.44 -6.95 9.95
N ASN A 206 -6.14 -8.06 9.67
CA ASN A 206 -6.51 -8.45 8.32
C ASN A 206 -7.49 -7.44 7.70
N GLU A 207 -8.53 -7.03 8.42
CA GLU A 207 -9.49 -6.03 7.94
C GLU A 207 -8.80 -4.68 7.62
N ALA A 208 -7.87 -4.23 8.46
CA ALA A 208 -7.07 -3.03 8.16
C ALA A 208 -6.24 -3.19 6.87
N THR A 209 -5.62 -4.36 6.67
CA THR A 209 -4.83 -4.66 5.46
C THR A 209 -5.72 -4.76 4.21
N GLU A 210 -6.91 -5.33 4.31
CA GLU A 210 -7.89 -5.37 3.21
C GLU A 210 -8.37 -3.97 2.82
N HIS A 211 -8.65 -3.10 3.80
CA HIS A 211 -8.96 -1.70 3.55
C HIS A 211 -7.84 -0.98 2.81
N PHE A 212 -6.58 -1.27 3.14
CA PHE A 212 -5.42 -0.75 2.42
C PHE A 212 -5.35 -1.27 0.98
N ALA A 213 -5.49 -2.58 0.77
CA ALA A 213 -5.43 -3.19 -0.55
C ALA A 213 -6.50 -2.58 -1.49
N TYR A 214 -7.72 -2.40 -0.98
CA TYR A 214 -8.77 -1.70 -1.72
C TYR A 214 -8.40 -0.23 -1.99
N ALA A 215 -7.93 0.51 -0.97
CA ALA A 215 -7.57 1.92 -1.12
C ALA A 215 -6.38 2.19 -2.04
N ALA A 216 -5.45 1.24 -2.12
CA ALA A 216 -4.27 1.31 -2.98
C ALA A 216 -4.58 0.95 -4.45
N THR A 217 -5.79 0.43 -4.74
CA THR A 217 -6.20 0.11 -6.11
C THR A 217 -6.29 1.39 -6.95
N PRO A 218 -5.57 1.48 -8.09
CA PRO A 218 -5.63 2.66 -8.95
C PRO A 218 -7.06 3.00 -9.36
N GLY A 219 -7.48 4.24 -9.08
CA GLY A 219 -8.81 4.74 -9.43
C GLY A 219 -9.93 4.39 -8.43
N ALA A 220 -9.63 3.67 -7.33
CA ALA A 220 -10.62 3.37 -6.29
C ALA A 220 -11.22 4.65 -5.66
N PHE A 221 -10.40 5.69 -5.52
CA PHE A 221 -10.84 6.98 -5.00
C PHE A 221 -10.41 8.12 -5.93
N LEU A 222 -11.38 8.93 -6.37
CA LEU A 222 -11.10 10.08 -7.23
C LEU A 222 -10.15 11.10 -6.58
N VAL A 223 -10.07 11.15 -5.25
CA VAL A 223 -9.15 12.09 -4.57
C VAL A 223 -7.68 11.81 -4.86
N ASP A 224 -7.31 10.57 -5.20
CA ASP A 224 -5.94 10.22 -5.58
C ASP A 224 -5.59 10.71 -6.99
N THR A 225 -6.58 10.76 -7.88
CA THR A 225 -6.43 11.32 -9.23
C THR A 225 -6.63 12.83 -9.27
N PHE A 226 -7.48 13.36 -8.37
CA PHE A 226 -7.85 14.76 -8.26
C PHE A 226 -7.62 15.25 -6.82
N PRO A 227 -6.37 15.58 -6.43
CA PRO A 227 -6.04 15.95 -5.06
C PRO A 227 -6.83 17.15 -4.52
N MET A 228 -7.34 18.03 -5.39
CA MET A 228 -8.21 19.15 -5.00
C MET A 228 -9.50 18.70 -4.33
N LEU A 229 -9.99 17.47 -4.61
CA LEU A 229 -11.18 16.91 -3.97
C LEU A 229 -11.02 16.75 -2.45
N ARG A 230 -9.79 16.76 -1.93
CA ARG A 230 -9.54 16.74 -0.48
C ARG A 230 -10.19 17.92 0.25
N TYR A 231 -10.39 19.05 -0.42
CA TYR A 231 -10.97 20.26 0.17
C TYR A 231 -12.51 20.32 0.07
N VAL A 232 -13.15 19.37 -0.61
CA VAL A 232 -14.62 19.33 -0.76
C VAL A 232 -15.28 19.12 0.60
N PRO A 233 -16.26 19.92 1.04
CA PRO A 233 -16.92 19.72 2.33
C PRO A 233 -17.59 18.33 2.46
N GLU A 234 -17.67 17.78 3.66
CA GLU A 234 -18.25 16.45 3.91
C GLU A 234 -19.74 16.33 3.56
N TRP A 235 -20.47 17.44 3.58
CA TRP A 235 -21.88 17.49 3.21
C TRP A 235 -22.11 17.46 1.69
N PHE A 236 -21.07 17.68 0.89
CA PHE A 236 -21.20 17.79 -0.56
C PHE A 236 -21.58 16.42 -1.18
N PRO A 237 -22.54 16.38 -2.13
CA PRO A 237 -22.91 15.14 -2.80
C PRO A 237 -21.71 14.43 -3.43
N GLY A 238 -21.52 13.15 -3.14
CA GLY A 238 -20.36 12.38 -3.61
C GLY A 238 -19.11 12.44 -2.71
N ALA A 239 -19.14 13.17 -1.58
CA ALA A 239 -18.05 13.22 -0.60
C ALA A 239 -18.15 12.13 0.51
N SER A 240 -18.96 11.08 0.31
CA SER A 240 -19.16 10.00 1.28
C SER A 240 -17.85 9.28 1.64
N TRP A 241 -16.89 9.23 0.72
CA TRP A 241 -15.55 8.68 0.93
C TRP A 241 -14.81 9.35 2.09
N LYS A 242 -15.14 10.59 2.48
CA LYS A 242 -14.55 11.23 3.67
C LYS A 242 -14.96 10.57 4.97
N LYS A 243 -16.22 10.10 5.07
CA LYS A 243 -16.68 9.34 6.24
C LYS A 243 -16.00 7.99 6.30
N LEU A 244 -15.82 7.34 5.15
CA LEU A 244 -15.07 6.09 5.02
C LEU A 244 -13.61 6.28 5.44
N ALA A 245 -12.94 7.32 4.96
CA ALA A 245 -11.56 7.64 5.34
C ALA A 245 -11.41 7.84 6.85
N LYS A 246 -12.34 8.56 7.50
CA LYS A 246 -12.34 8.73 8.97
C LYS A 246 -12.52 7.40 9.71
N LYS A 247 -13.44 6.55 9.24
CA LYS A 247 -13.69 5.22 9.81
C LYS A 247 -12.41 4.37 9.71
N TRP A 248 -11.83 4.26 8.51
CA TRP A 248 -10.62 3.48 8.28
C TRP A 248 -9.39 4.05 9.00
N ALA A 249 -9.29 5.38 9.13
CA ALA A 249 -8.24 6.01 9.93
C ALA A 249 -8.38 5.69 11.42
N PHE A 250 -9.61 5.58 11.92
CA PHE A 250 -9.86 5.15 13.29
C PHE A 250 -9.48 3.68 13.47
N GLU A 251 -9.96 2.80 12.60
CA GLU A 251 -9.69 1.35 12.65
C GLU A 251 -8.20 1.06 12.54
N LEU A 252 -7.47 1.69 11.61
CA LEU A 252 -6.03 1.53 11.48
C LEU A 252 -5.30 1.96 12.76
N ARG A 253 -5.61 3.15 13.29
CA ARG A 253 -4.99 3.65 14.53
C ARG A 253 -5.28 2.71 15.69
N ASP A 254 -6.54 2.34 15.87
CA ASP A 254 -6.99 1.45 16.94
C ASP A 254 -6.30 0.08 16.84
N THR A 255 -6.07 -0.43 15.63
CA THR A 255 -5.32 -1.66 15.37
C THR A 255 -3.86 -1.53 15.80
N VAL A 256 -3.17 -0.49 15.35
CA VAL A 256 -1.77 -0.23 15.68
C VAL A 256 -1.58 -0.03 17.18
N GLU A 257 -2.46 0.73 17.82
CA GLU A 257 -2.43 1.00 19.26
C GLU A 257 -2.73 -0.27 20.08
N THR A 258 -3.75 -1.04 19.73
CA THR A 258 -4.09 -2.29 20.44
C THR A 258 -2.95 -3.29 20.36
N SER A 259 -2.34 -3.46 19.17
CA SER A 259 -1.26 -4.42 18.97
C SER A 259 0.00 -4.02 19.73
N TYR A 260 0.32 -2.73 19.79
CA TYR A 260 1.44 -2.22 20.58
C TYR A 260 1.19 -2.41 22.08
N LYS A 261 0.00 -2.01 22.54
CA LYS A 261 -0.40 -2.11 23.94
C LYS A 261 -0.35 -3.54 24.46
N PHE A 262 -0.74 -4.52 23.64
CA PHE A 262 -0.61 -5.94 24.00
C PHE A 262 0.82 -6.30 24.43
N VAL A 263 1.83 -5.90 23.64
CA VAL A 263 3.24 -6.21 23.94
C VAL A 263 3.74 -5.41 25.15
N GLU A 264 3.34 -4.14 25.25
CA GLU A 264 3.65 -3.29 26.41
C GLU A 264 3.11 -3.88 27.72
N ASP A 265 1.87 -4.38 27.73
CA ASP A 265 1.26 -5.01 28.90
C ASP A 265 1.98 -6.32 29.26
N GLN A 266 2.37 -7.15 28.28
CA GLN A 266 3.17 -8.36 28.53
C GLN A 266 4.55 -8.05 29.14
N LEU A 267 5.20 -6.98 28.68
CA LEU A 267 6.46 -6.50 29.24
C LEU A 267 6.29 -6.03 30.69
N ALA A 268 5.23 -5.26 30.96
CA ALA A 268 4.92 -4.77 32.31
C ALA A 268 4.60 -5.91 33.30
N GLU A 269 4.02 -7.00 32.83
CA GLU A 269 3.78 -8.22 33.61
C GLU A 269 5.03 -9.08 33.85
N GLY A 270 6.19 -8.71 33.29
CA GLY A 270 7.42 -9.49 33.39
C GLY A 270 7.40 -10.76 32.54
N LYS A 271 6.57 -10.82 31.50
CA LYS A 271 6.47 -11.94 30.53
C LYS A 271 6.85 -11.44 29.13
N PRO A 272 8.11 -11.02 28.90
CA PRO A 272 8.51 -10.46 27.61
C PRO A 272 8.29 -11.51 26.51
N PRO A 273 7.41 -11.25 25.53
CA PRO A 273 7.19 -12.20 24.45
C PRO A 273 8.43 -12.26 23.57
N ALA A 274 8.77 -13.44 23.06
CA ALA A 274 9.87 -13.63 22.11
C ALA A 274 9.48 -13.07 20.73
N SER A 275 9.41 -11.74 20.60
CA SER A 275 8.88 -11.05 19.43
C SER A 275 9.74 -9.87 18.98
N TYR A 276 9.62 -9.48 17.71
CA TYR A 276 10.28 -8.30 17.18
C TYR A 276 9.96 -7.04 18.00
N LEU A 277 8.68 -6.79 18.29
CA LEU A 277 8.27 -5.56 18.95
C LEU A 277 8.77 -5.51 20.40
N SER A 278 8.78 -6.65 21.13
CA SER A 278 9.35 -6.71 22.48
C SER A 278 10.80 -6.23 22.50
N HIS A 279 11.62 -6.80 21.62
CA HIS A 279 13.03 -6.43 21.49
C HIS A 279 13.20 -4.97 21.02
N ALA A 280 12.32 -4.48 20.14
CA ALA A 280 12.35 -3.11 19.66
C ALA A 280 12.02 -2.09 20.78
N ILE A 281 11.09 -2.42 21.67
CA ILE A 281 10.76 -1.59 22.84
C ILE A 281 11.93 -1.56 23.83
N GLU A 282 12.45 -2.73 24.21
CA GLU A 282 13.55 -2.86 25.19
C GLU A 282 14.86 -2.20 24.73
N SER A 283 15.14 -2.24 23.42
CA SER A 283 16.35 -1.65 22.84
C SER A 283 16.22 -0.16 22.50
N SER A 284 15.03 0.43 22.66
CA SER A 284 14.78 1.84 22.35
C SER A 284 15.08 2.77 23.52
N LYS A 285 15.16 4.09 23.24
CA LYS A 285 15.26 5.12 24.28
C LYS A 285 13.89 5.58 24.78
N ASN A 286 12.80 4.92 24.33
CA ASN A 286 11.41 5.29 24.61
C ASN A 286 11.09 6.75 24.27
N THR A 287 11.72 7.31 23.24
CA THR A 287 11.36 8.63 22.73
C THR A 287 10.04 8.56 21.97
N PRO A 288 9.31 9.69 21.78
CA PRO A 288 8.10 9.70 20.95
C PRO A 288 8.35 9.21 19.50
N GLU A 289 9.54 9.46 18.97
CA GLU A 289 9.96 8.98 17.65
C GLU A 289 10.19 7.46 17.66
N ASP A 290 10.88 6.92 18.67
CA ASP A 290 11.07 5.47 18.81
C ASP A 290 9.71 4.75 18.94
N LEU A 291 8.80 5.29 19.76
CA LEU A 291 7.45 4.77 19.92
C LEU A 291 6.70 4.74 18.59
N HIS A 292 6.75 5.84 17.83
CA HIS A 292 6.13 5.94 16.52
C HIS A 292 6.71 4.91 15.55
N ASN A 293 8.04 4.83 15.45
CA ASN A 293 8.71 3.92 14.54
C ASN A 293 8.43 2.46 14.91
N ASN A 294 8.52 2.08 16.18
CA ASN A 294 8.24 0.72 16.66
C ASN A 294 6.81 0.27 16.31
N LYS A 295 5.82 1.15 16.47
CA LYS A 295 4.43 0.89 16.09
C LYS A 295 4.30 0.60 14.59
N TRP A 296 4.86 1.47 13.76
CA TRP A 296 4.68 1.39 12.32
C TRP A 296 5.59 0.37 11.64
N THR A 297 6.78 0.07 12.17
CA THR A 297 7.60 -1.05 11.71
C THR A 297 6.90 -2.38 11.98
N ALA A 298 6.35 -2.58 13.18
CA ALA A 298 5.60 -3.78 13.53
C ALA A 298 4.36 -3.95 12.64
N ALA A 299 3.54 -2.90 12.49
CA ALA A 299 2.37 -2.95 11.61
C ALA A 299 2.73 -3.27 10.16
N SER A 300 3.87 -2.77 9.68
CA SER A 300 4.37 -3.06 8.33
C SER A 300 4.83 -4.50 8.16
N LEU A 301 5.44 -5.11 9.18
CA LEU A 301 5.83 -6.52 9.14
C LEU A 301 4.62 -7.42 9.00
N PHE A 302 3.59 -7.17 9.82
CA PHE A 302 2.33 -7.91 9.71
C PHE A 302 1.72 -7.76 8.31
N SER A 303 1.46 -6.53 7.87
CA SER A 303 0.79 -6.28 6.59
C SER A 303 1.56 -6.86 5.39
N GLY A 304 2.90 -6.75 5.40
CA GLY A 304 3.73 -7.33 4.35
C GLY A 304 3.83 -8.85 4.40
N GLY A 305 3.73 -9.47 5.58
CA GLY A 305 3.91 -10.92 5.77
C GLY A 305 2.63 -11.74 5.72
N SER A 306 1.44 -11.16 5.96
CA SER A 306 0.18 -11.91 5.91
C SER A 306 -0.36 -12.05 4.48
N ASP A 307 -0.65 -10.92 3.82
CA ASP A 307 -1.37 -10.89 2.54
C ASP A 307 -0.55 -11.43 1.35
N THR A 308 0.77 -11.20 1.35
CA THR A 308 1.64 -11.67 0.27
C THR A 308 1.89 -13.18 0.31
N VAL A 309 2.01 -13.75 1.52
CA VAL A 309 2.16 -15.20 1.72
C VAL A 309 0.87 -15.90 1.32
N LEU A 310 -0.29 -15.38 1.76
CA LEU A 310 -1.60 -15.85 1.33
C LEU A 310 -1.70 -15.89 -0.21
N SER A 311 -1.42 -14.77 -0.87
CA SER A 311 -1.50 -14.66 -2.33
C SER A 311 -0.60 -15.69 -3.04
N ASN A 312 0.65 -15.86 -2.58
CA ASN A 312 1.58 -16.81 -3.17
C ASN A 312 1.13 -18.27 -3.00
N LEU A 313 0.67 -18.64 -1.80
CA LEU A 313 0.19 -19.99 -1.51
C LEU A 313 -1.08 -20.34 -2.29
N LEU A 314 -1.98 -19.37 -2.50
CA LEU A 314 -3.17 -19.57 -3.31
C LEU A 314 -2.83 -19.80 -4.79
N VAL A 315 -1.92 -19.00 -5.36
CA VAL A 315 -1.48 -19.17 -6.76
C VAL A 315 -0.85 -20.54 -6.95
N PHE A 316 0.12 -20.89 -6.11
CA PHE A 316 0.79 -22.19 -6.17
C PHE A 316 -0.18 -23.36 -5.97
N GLY A 317 -1.07 -23.25 -4.97
CA GLY A 317 -2.11 -24.25 -4.72
C GLY A 317 -3.05 -24.42 -5.91
N SER A 318 -3.45 -23.32 -6.57
CA SER A 318 -4.29 -23.38 -7.76
C SER A 318 -3.59 -24.02 -8.95
N ASP A 319 -2.30 -23.76 -9.15
CA ASP A 319 -1.52 -24.38 -10.24
C ASP A 319 -1.36 -25.88 -10.00
N CYS A 320 -1.06 -26.30 -8.77
CA CYS A 320 -0.98 -27.72 -8.40
C CYS A 320 -2.31 -28.47 -8.56
N MET A 321 -3.45 -27.83 -8.23
CA MET A 321 -4.77 -28.46 -8.41
C MET A 321 -5.19 -28.54 -9.88
N ASN A 322 -4.74 -27.58 -10.71
CA ASN A 322 -5.08 -27.53 -12.13
C ASN A 322 -4.13 -28.34 -13.04
N GLY A 323 -3.06 -28.91 -12.48
CA GLY A 323 -2.23 -29.92 -13.16
C GLY A 323 -1.43 -29.41 -14.37
N ASN A 324 -1.00 -28.15 -14.36
CA ASN A 324 -0.04 -27.62 -15.34
C ASN A 324 1.39 -27.62 -14.77
#